data_AF-A0A2H5ZF47-F1
#
_entry.id   AF-A0A2H5ZF47-F1
#
_cell.length_a   1.000
_cell.length_b   1.000
_cell.length_c   1.000
_cell.angle_alpha   90.00
_cell.angle_beta   90.00
_cell.angle_gamma   90.00
#
_symmetry.space_group_name_H-M   'P 1'
#
loop_
_entity.id
_entity.type
_entity.pdbx_description
1 polymer ?
#
loop_
_entity_poly.entity_id
_entity_poly.type
_entity_poly.pdbx_seq_one_letter_code
_entity_poly.pdbx_strand_id
1 'polypeptide(L)'
;MIQFEREARTPTSESYTIYEDGGIVGRIDLHYQNGNVYGTLCTTADADEARIQELIEAIDERLVMTAEPYREDFVVTVWRGSPAGVYSDADFEDDEEDEDEFRMN
;
A
#
# COMPACT_ATOMS: atom_id res chain seq x y z
N MET A 1 1.37 17.33 -4.69
CA MET A 1 0.79 17.14 -3.34
C MET A 1 0.58 15.65 -3.15
N ILE A 2 1.08 15.09 -2.04
CA ILE A 2 0.91 13.67 -1.72
C ILE A 2 -0.58 13.36 -1.52
N GLN A 3 -1.07 12.27 -2.11
CA GLN A 3 -2.43 11.76 -1.96
C GLN A 3 -2.38 10.30 -1.54
N PHE A 4 -3.32 9.90 -0.69
CA PHE A 4 -3.43 8.52 -0.20
C PHE A 4 -4.76 7.94 -0.65
N GLU A 5 -4.70 6.86 -1.41
CA GLU A 5 -5.86 6.08 -1.81
C GLU A 5 -5.90 4.78 -1.01
N ARG A 6 -7.00 4.53 -0.30
CA ARG A 6 -7.10 3.35 0.56
C ARG A 6 -7.56 2.14 -0.24
N GLU A 7 -6.71 1.11 -0.30
CA GLU A 7 -6.98 -0.16 -0.98
C GLU A 7 -7.75 -1.12 -0.09
N ALA A 8 -7.35 -1.22 1.18
CA ALA A 8 -7.93 -2.16 2.13
C ALA A 8 -7.97 -1.58 3.55
N ARG A 9 -8.94 -2.05 4.32
CA ARG A 9 -9.11 -1.70 5.73
C ARG A 9 -9.65 -2.89 6.51
N THR A 10 -9.00 -3.17 7.63
CA THR A 10 -9.44 -4.12 8.66
C THR A 10 -9.50 -3.37 10.01
N PRO A 11 -9.97 -4.02 11.10
CA PRO A 11 -9.97 -3.37 12.41
C PRO A 11 -8.58 -2.94 12.92
N THR A 12 -7.51 -3.61 12.49
CA THR A 12 -6.15 -3.38 13.01
C THR A 12 -5.11 -3.16 11.92
N SER A 13 -5.52 -2.99 10.66
CA SER A 13 -4.57 -2.78 9.55
C SER A 13 -5.22 -2.07 8.37
N GLU A 14 -4.44 -1.26 7.67
CA GLU A 14 -4.87 -0.50 6.50
C GLU A 14 -3.76 -0.49 5.45
N SER A 15 -4.12 -0.42 4.17
CA SER A 15 -3.14 -0.27 3.11
C SER A 15 -3.52 0.84 2.14
N TYR A 16 -2.53 1.62 1.74
CA TYR A 16 -2.71 2.78 0.89
C TYR A 16 -1.73 2.80 -0.28
N THR A 17 -2.24 3.12 -1.47
CA THR A 17 -1.44 3.57 -2.60
C THR A 17 -1.17 5.07 -2.45
N ILE A 18 0.08 5.48 -2.66
CA ILE A 18 0.53 6.86 -2.50
C ILE A 18 0.75 7.46 -3.89
N TYR A 19 0.08 8.58 -4.15
CA TYR A 19 0.17 9.31 -5.41
C TYR A 19 0.78 10.69 -5.20
N GLU A 20 1.51 11.17 -6.21
CA GLU A 20 1.92 12.57 -6.32
C GLU A 20 1.99 12.95 -7.80
N ASP A 21 1.46 14.13 -8.13
CA ASP A 21 1.45 14.70 -9.48
C ASP A 21 0.91 13.74 -10.56
N GLY A 22 -0.04 12.88 -10.15
CA GLY A 22 -0.71 11.89 -11.01
C GLY A 22 0.04 10.56 -11.17
N GLY A 23 1.23 10.40 -10.56
CA GLY A 23 2.00 9.15 -10.56
C GLY A 23 1.99 8.44 -9.21
N ILE A 24 2.17 7.12 -9.23
CA ILE A 24 2.39 6.32 -8.01
C ILE A 24 3.80 6.56 -7.52
N VAL A 25 3.92 7.00 -6.26
CA VAL A 25 5.22 7.23 -5.59
C VAL A 25 5.50 6.21 -4.48
N GLY A 26 4.52 5.40 -4.11
CA GLY A 26 4.72 4.28 -3.22
C GLY A 26 3.44 3.60 -2.76
N ARG A 27 3.62 2.67 -1.82
CA ARG A 27 2.57 1.97 -1.08
C ARG A 27 2.96 1.87 0.38
N ILE A 28 2.01 2.07 1.27
CA ILE A 28 2.18 1.86 2.71
C ILE A 28 1.16 0.84 3.23
N ASP A 29 1.64 -0.15 3.95
CA ASP A 29 0.83 -1.08 4.72
C ASP A 29 1.04 -0.78 6.22
N LEU A 30 -0.04 -0.44 6.92
CA LEU A 30 -0.06 -0.04 8.32
C LEU A 30 -0.70 -1.12 9.19
N HIS A 31 -0.09 -1.40 10.33
CA HIS A 31 -0.60 -2.31 11.36
C HIS A 31 -0.64 -1.61 12.72
N TYR A 32 -1.83 -1.55 13.32
CA TYR A 32 -2.09 -0.91 14.60
C TYR A 32 -2.10 -1.96 15.72
N GLN A 33 -1.28 -1.77 16.74
CA GLN A 33 -1.15 -2.70 17.87
C GLN A 33 -0.97 -1.95 19.19
N ASN A 34 -2.05 -1.80 19.97
CA ASN A 34 -2.03 -1.33 21.35
C ASN A 34 -1.09 -0.12 21.59
N GLY A 35 -1.28 0.95 20.83
CA GLY A 35 -0.44 2.16 20.92
C GLY A 35 0.81 2.15 20.06
N ASN A 36 1.27 1.03 19.52
CA ASN A 36 2.35 1.01 18.52
C ASN A 36 1.76 0.89 17.11
N VAL A 37 2.39 1.59 16.17
CA VAL A 37 2.05 1.49 14.75
C VAL A 37 3.27 1.03 13.96
N TYR A 38 3.08 0.00 13.15
CA TYR A 38 4.11 -0.52 12.25
C TYR A 38 3.73 -0.24 10.80
N GLY A 39 4.67 0.31 10.04
CA GLY A 39 4.52 0.59 8.62
C GLY A 39 5.51 -0.18 7.76
N THR A 40 5.05 -0.72 6.63
CA THR A 40 5.93 -1.16 5.54
C THR A 40 5.73 -0.22 4.35
N LEU A 41 6.74 0.62 4.07
CA LEU A 41 6.72 1.59 2.99
C LEU A 41 7.52 1.05 1.79
N CYS A 42 6.86 0.84 0.66
CA CYS A 42 7.51 0.57 -0.62
C CYS A 42 7.48 1.85 -1.46
N THR A 43 8.63 2.46 -1.73
CA THR A 43 8.75 3.67 -2.57
C THR A 43 9.28 3.34 -3.96
N THR A 44 9.35 4.36 -4.82
CA THR A 44 10.09 4.27 -6.09
C THR A 44 11.59 4.00 -5.87
N ALA A 45 12.23 3.40 -6.88
CA ALA A 45 13.63 2.99 -6.84
C ALA A 45 14.62 4.18 -6.72
N ASP A 46 14.20 5.35 -7.20
CA ASP A 46 14.97 6.60 -7.21
C ASP A 46 14.72 7.47 -5.97
N ALA A 47 13.86 7.05 -5.04
CA ALA A 47 13.62 7.80 -3.80
C ALA A 47 14.92 7.91 -2.97
N ASP A 48 15.28 9.15 -2.65
CA ASP A 48 16.37 9.47 -1.74
C ASP A 48 15.88 9.56 -0.28
N GLU A 49 16.82 9.77 0.65
CA GLU A 49 16.50 9.85 2.08
C GLU A 49 15.56 11.00 2.42
N ALA A 50 15.69 12.15 1.75
CA ALA A 50 14.83 13.30 1.97
C ALA A 50 13.40 13.00 1.53
N ARG A 51 13.23 12.35 0.38
CA ARG A 51 11.93 11.95 -0.14
C ARG A 51 11.28 10.88 0.75
N ILE A 52 12.05 9.91 1.23
CA ILE A 52 11.55 8.90 2.17
C ILE A 52 11.05 9.57 3.46
N GLN A 53 11.80 10.52 4.00
CA GLN A 53 11.41 11.24 5.21
C GLN A 53 10.12 12.04 4.99
N GLU A 54 9.99 12.75 3.87
CA GLU A 54 8.77 13.49 3.52
C GLU A 54 7.53 12.58 3.43
N LEU A 55 7.69 11.40 2.80
CA LEU A 55 6.61 10.40 2.72
C LEU A 55 6.21 9.90 4.11
N ILE A 56 7.18 9.59 4.97
CA ILE A 56 6.92 9.13 6.35
C ILE A 56 6.19 10.20 7.15
N GLU A 57 6.60 11.47 7.07
CA GLU A 57 5.94 12.58 7.75
C GLU A 57 4.50 12.77 7.27
N ALA A 58 4.27 12.72 5.95
CA ALA A 58 2.93 12.82 5.39
C ALA A 58 2.02 11.65 5.80
N ILE A 59 2.56 10.42 5.86
CA ILE A 59 1.84 9.23 6.34
C ILE A 59 1.48 9.43 7.82
N ASP A 60 2.44 9.89 8.61
CA ASP A 60 2.29 10.04 10.04
C ASP A 60 1.19 11.04 10.39
N GLU A 61 1.26 12.24 9.82
CA GLU A 61 0.30 13.32 10.07
C GLU A 61 -1.11 12.96 9.61
N ARG A 62 -1.24 12.35 8.43
CA ARG A 62 -2.55 12.22 7.76
C ARG A 62 -3.23 10.88 7.97
N LEU A 63 -2.46 9.81 8.19
CA LEU A 63 -3.01 8.48 8.35
C LEU A 63 -2.89 8.03 9.81
N VAL A 64 -1.68 8.11 10.37
CA VAL A 64 -1.40 7.53 11.68
C VAL A 64 -2.03 8.37 12.80
N MET A 65 -1.76 9.68 12.86
CA MET A 65 -2.31 10.57 13.90
C MET A 65 -3.85 10.64 13.87
N THR A 66 -4.44 10.43 12.68
CA THR A 66 -5.90 10.43 12.52
C THR A 66 -6.53 9.12 13.02
N ALA A 67 -5.85 7.98 12.84
CA ALA A 67 -6.35 6.67 13.24
C ALA A 67 -6.04 6.32 14.70
N GLU A 68 -4.84 6.64 15.19
CA GLU A 68 -4.37 6.32 16.54
C GLU A 68 -3.63 7.53 17.15
N PRO A 69 -4.36 8.53 17.66
CA PRO A 69 -3.77 9.78 18.17
C PRO A 69 -2.97 9.59 19.46
N TYR A 70 -3.17 8.47 20.18
CA TYR A 70 -2.48 8.16 21.43
C TYR A 70 -1.34 7.16 21.26
N ARG A 71 -0.83 7.00 20.04
CA ARG A 71 0.28 6.10 19.79
C ARG A 71 1.51 6.48 20.62
N GLU A 72 2.27 5.47 21.02
CA GLU A 72 3.54 5.58 21.73
C GLU A 72 4.72 5.60 20.74
N ASP A 73 4.63 4.82 19.64
CA ASP A 73 5.69 4.72 18.64
C ASP A 73 5.14 4.48 17.22
N PHE A 74 5.89 4.93 16.21
CA PHE A 74 5.65 4.67 14.80
C PHE A 74 6.93 4.16 14.13
N VAL A 75 6.98 2.86 13.85
CA VAL A 75 8.16 2.19 13.28
C VAL A 75 7.89 1.86 11.82
N VAL A 76 8.74 2.36 10.92
CA VAL A 76 8.59 2.15 9.46
C VAL A 76 9.78 1.38 8.89
N THR A 77 9.50 0.28 8.18
CA THR A 77 10.47 -0.41 7.34
C THR A 77 10.31 0.06 5.90
N VAL A 78 11.39 0.48 5.26
CA VAL A 78 11.35 1.08 3.92
C VAL A 78 12.04 0.17 2.89
N TRP A 79 11.34 -0.10 1.79
CA TRP A 79 11.85 -0.76 0.59
C TRP A 79 11.80 0.21 -0.58
N ARG A 80 12.83 0.16 -1.44
CA ARG A 80 12.89 0.95 -2.68
C ARG A 80 12.82 0.01 -3.87
N GLY A 81 11.93 0.29 -4.83
CA GLY A 81 11.78 -0.54 -6.00
C GLY A 81 10.81 0.03 -7.04
N SER A 82 10.49 -0.78 -8.04
CA SER A 82 9.47 -0.45 -9.04
C SER A 82 8.27 -1.39 -8.84
N PRO A 83 7.02 -0.88 -8.86
CA PRO A 83 5.84 -1.73 -8.89
C PRO A 83 5.93 -2.71 -10.08
N ALA A 84 5.82 -4.00 -9.80
CA ALA A 84 5.90 -5.04 -10.83
C ALA A 84 4.54 -5.28 -11.51
N GLY A 85 3.47 -5.31 -10.72
CA GLY A 85 2.12 -5.60 -11.16
C GLY A 85 1.22 -5.95 -9.98
N VAL A 86 -0.08 -6.08 -10.24
CA VAL A 86 -1.07 -6.64 -9.32
C VAL A 86 -1.52 -7.96 -9.92
N TYR A 87 -1.61 -8.99 -9.09
CA TYR A 87 -2.03 -10.33 -9.48
C TYR A 87 -3.14 -10.76 -8.53
N SER A 88 -4.26 -11.24 -9.06
CA SER A 88 -5.38 -11.74 -8.27
C SER A 88 -5.78 -13.14 -8.73
N ASP A 89 -6.36 -13.94 -7.84
CA ASP A 89 -6.81 -15.29 -8.18
C ASP A 89 -7.89 -15.26 -9.28
N ALA A 90 -8.70 -14.20 -9.36
CA ALA A 90 -9.69 -14.00 -10.41
C ALA A 90 -9.06 -13.87 -11.82
N ASP A 91 -7.82 -13.40 -11.93
CA ASP A 91 -7.12 -13.30 -13.21
C ASP A 91 -6.75 -14.68 -13.78
N PHE A 92 -6.83 -15.75 -12.98
CA PHE A 92 -6.49 -17.12 -13.37
C PHE A 92 -7.72 -18.01 -13.62
N GLU A 93 -8.94 -17.56 -13.28
CA GLU A 93 -10.18 -18.34 -13.46
C GLU A 93 -10.79 -18.18 -14.87
N ASP A 94 -10.46 -17.12 -15.61
CA ASP A 94 -11.00 -16.84 -16.95
C ASP A 94 -10.46 -17.77 -18.07
N ASP A 95 -9.41 -18.54 -17.82
CA ASP A 95 -8.80 -19.46 -18.81
C ASP A 95 -9.41 -20.89 -18.78
N GLU A 96 -10.29 -21.22 -17.82
CA GLU A 96 -10.87 -22.58 -17.68
C GLU A 96 -12.28 -22.76 -18.29
N GLU A 97 -12.98 -21.69 -18.73
CA GLU A 97 -14.36 -21.81 -19.26
C GLU A 97 -14.45 -22.00 -20.80
N ASP A 98 -13.36 -21.85 -21.56
CA ASP A 98 -13.38 -21.94 -23.03
C ASP A 98 -13.12 -23.36 -23.60
N GLU A 99 -12.73 -24.35 -22.78
CA GLU A 99 -12.42 -25.72 -23.27
C GLU A 99 -13.63 -26.66 -23.36
N ASP A 100 -14.77 -26.35 -22.73
CA ASP A 100 -15.94 -27.24 -22.69
C ASP A 100 -17.00 -26.97 -23.77
N GLU A 101 -17.00 -25.80 -24.44
CA GLU A 101 -18.00 -25.49 -25.48
C GLU A 101 -17.61 -26.02 -26.89
N PHE A 102 -16.33 -26.35 -27.12
CA PHE A 102 -15.84 -26.88 -28.41
C PHE A 102 -15.99 -28.40 -28.60
N ARG A 103 -16.54 -29.13 -27.61
CA ARG A 103 -16.73 -30.60 -27.68
C ARG A 103 -18.14 -31.06 -28.02
N MET A 104 -19.07 -30.15 -28.31
CA MET A 104 -20.38 -30.50 -28.84
C MET A 104 -20.68 -29.74 -30.13
N ASN A 105 -20.16 -30.23 -31.26
CA ASN A 105 -20.83 -30.23 -32.58
C ASN A 105 -20.06 -31.08 -33.60
#